data_AF-A0A2J6IEY5-F1
#
_entry.id   AF-A0A2J6IEY5-F1
#
_cell.length_a   1.000
_cell.length_b   1.000
_cell.length_c   1.000
_cell.angle_alpha   90.00
_cell.angle_beta   90.00
_cell.angle_gamma   90.00
#
_symmetry.space_group_name_H-M   'P 1'
#
loop_
_entity.id
_entity.type
_entity.pdbx_description
1 polymer ?
#
loop_
_entity_poly.entity_id
_entity_poly.type
_entity_poly.pdbx_seq_one_letter_code
_entity_poly.pdbx_strand_id
1 'polypeptide(L)'
;MADLKKEIHQFVEKYFRIYFLERDFEKIKTLLSSEMTVIGTGLHEIGKNAKETLQLYEKDISEVTSPIKYSNLNINIHTLNQHFSVVSGDFSINGESDGIKFSIPNLRYSLTIRKEKGVWKIIHLHISTPNEQQKDNELYPLQKLIEHNELLNKKVEERTKELLEVNQSLLKSIQTKDKLLSIISHDIRSPFNGLLGFSDLLAERYDEYDSSKHKHFIKLIKESSHKIYDLVDSLLLWSNSQRHTLEFNPTKLHLRELATNCSDIFNQSLLSKNISLLNNINEEIIVHADEFMISTIFRNLISNSLKFTKPGGQINISAFKESEGKITICIEDTGVGMTEEQINKIFESDINTSTEGTNKEKGSGLGLSVCKEFIECHSSKLWIESTTSMGSRFFFNLQTC
;
A
#
# COMPACT_ATOMS: atom_id res chain seq x y z
N MET A 1 -31.40 25.85 -20.87
CA MET A 1 -32.22 24.75 -20.28
C MET A 1 -33.29 24.23 -21.23
N ALA A 2 -33.94 25.06 -22.05
CA ALA A 2 -34.95 24.62 -23.02
C ALA A 2 -34.41 23.60 -24.04
N ASP A 3 -33.21 23.83 -24.59
CA ASP A 3 -32.58 22.91 -25.56
C ASP A 3 -32.25 21.54 -24.97
N LEU A 4 -31.81 21.51 -23.71
CA LEU A 4 -31.49 20.27 -23.00
C LEU A 4 -32.75 19.42 -22.79
N LYS A 5 -33.86 20.03 -22.37
CA LYS A 5 -35.14 19.32 -22.22
C LYS A 5 -35.65 18.80 -23.56
N LYS A 6 -35.48 19.56 -24.65
CA LYS A 6 -35.84 19.13 -26.01
C LYS A 6 -35.00 17.93 -26.46
N GLU A 7 -33.68 17.95 -26.24
CA GLU A 7 -32.77 16.84 -26.54
C GLU A 7 -33.18 15.56 -25.80
N ILE A 8 -33.49 15.68 -24.50
CA ILE A 8 -33.93 14.56 -23.66
C ILE A 8 -35.28 14.02 -24.14
N HIS A 9 -36.22 14.91 -24.48
CA HIS A 9 -37.53 14.52 -25.00
C HIS A 9 -37.39 13.67 -26.27
N GLN A 10 -36.60 14.14 -27.24
CA GLN A 10 -36.32 13.42 -28.48
C GLN A 10 -35.64 12.07 -28.23
N PHE A 11 -34.75 11.99 -27.24
CA PHE A 11 -34.11 10.75 -26.85
C PHE A 11 -35.12 9.72 -26.30
N VAL A 12 -36.04 10.15 -25.44
CA VAL A 12 -37.07 9.29 -24.86
C VAL A 12 -38.04 8.80 -25.94
N GLU A 13 -38.50 9.68 -26.82
CA GLU A 13 -39.35 9.29 -27.96
C GLU A 13 -38.64 8.29 -28.88
N LYS A 14 -37.34 8.50 -29.15
CA LYS A 14 -36.52 7.58 -29.93
C LYS A 14 -36.48 6.20 -29.26
N TYR A 15 -36.27 6.14 -27.94
CA TYR A 15 -36.29 4.88 -27.21
C TYR A 15 -37.63 4.16 -27.33
N PHE A 16 -38.75 4.83 -27.03
CA PHE A 16 -40.09 4.24 -27.09
C PHE A 16 -40.43 3.73 -28.50
N ARG A 17 -40.11 4.51 -29.54
CA ARG A 17 -40.32 4.10 -30.93
C ARG A 17 -39.53 2.82 -31.25
N ILE A 18 -38.25 2.78 -30.93
CA ILE A 18 -37.42 1.61 -31.25
C ILE A 18 -37.90 0.39 -30.47
N TYR A 19 -38.22 0.54 -29.18
CA TYR A 19 -38.55 -0.58 -28.30
C TYR A 19 -39.93 -1.17 -28.56
N PHE A 20 -40.94 -0.33 -28.80
CA PHE A 20 -42.33 -0.78 -28.96
C PHE A 20 -42.72 -0.95 -30.43
N LEU A 21 -42.35 -0.01 -31.32
CA LEU A 21 -42.80 -0.05 -32.72
C LEU A 21 -41.82 -0.78 -33.63
N GLU A 22 -40.53 -0.47 -33.57
CA GLU A 22 -39.54 -1.08 -34.46
C GLU A 22 -39.13 -2.50 -34.01
N ARG A 23 -39.24 -2.80 -32.70
CA ARG A 23 -38.82 -4.07 -32.08
C ARG A 23 -37.39 -4.48 -32.49
N ASP A 24 -36.47 -3.51 -32.46
CA ASP A 24 -35.09 -3.68 -32.98
C ASP A 24 -34.07 -3.70 -31.83
N PHE A 25 -33.63 -4.91 -31.46
CA PHE A 25 -32.73 -5.13 -30.32
C PHE A 25 -31.37 -4.45 -30.50
N GLU A 26 -30.78 -4.53 -31.70
CA GLU A 26 -29.46 -3.94 -31.96
C GLU A 26 -29.50 -2.42 -31.85
N LYS A 27 -30.57 -1.77 -32.33
CA LYS A 27 -30.76 -0.34 -32.11
C LYS A 27 -30.97 0.01 -30.63
N ILE A 28 -31.74 -0.77 -29.87
CA ILE A 28 -31.93 -0.53 -28.43
C ILE A 28 -30.61 -0.59 -27.68
N LYS A 29 -29.78 -1.58 -27.95
CA LYS A 29 -28.47 -1.74 -27.33
C LYS A 29 -27.60 -0.48 -27.47
N THR A 30 -27.74 0.26 -28.57
CA THR A 30 -27.02 1.54 -28.76
C THR A 30 -27.51 2.67 -27.84
N LEU A 31 -28.71 2.58 -27.26
CA LEU A 31 -29.26 3.56 -26.32
C LEU A 31 -28.98 3.21 -24.86
N LEU A 32 -28.57 1.97 -24.58
CA LEU A 32 -28.29 1.51 -23.22
C LEU A 32 -26.84 1.81 -22.82
N SER A 33 -26.64 2.11 -21.54
CA SER A 33 -25.33 2.17 -20.89
C SER A 33 -24.79 0.75 -20.64
N SER A 34 -23.47 0.62 -20.53
CA SER A 34 -22.83 -0.62 -20.07
C SER A 34 -23.14 -0.99 -18.61
N GLU A 35 -23.79 -0.08 -17.87
CA GLU A 35 -24.21 -0.26 -16.48
C GLU A 35 -25.74 -0.37 -16.33
N MET A 36 -26.46 -0.55 -17.45
CA MET A 36 -27.91 -0.53 -17.48
C MET A 36 -28.56 -1.58 -16.55
N THR A 37 -29.65 -1.17 -15.91
CA THR A 37 -30.53 -2.03 -15.11
C THR A 37 -31.99 -1.81 -15.51
N VAL A 38 -32.82 -2.84 -15.39
CA VAL A 38 -34.25 -2.76 -15.73
C VAL A 38 -35.09 -3.43 -14.66
N ILE A 39 -36.25 -2.83 -14.35
CA ILE A 39 -37.29 -3.47 -13.56
C ILE A 39 -38.61 -3.31 -14.32
N GLY A 40 -39.09 -4.41 -14.88
CA GLY A 40 -40.33 -4.49 -15.64
C GLY A 40 -41.55 -4.74 -14.77
N THR A 41 -42.64 -5.09 -15.45
CA THR A 41 -43.96 -5.31 -14.86
C THR A 41 -44.15 -6.74 -14.31
N GLY A 42 -43.34 -7.70 -14.73
CA GLY A 42 -43.44 -9.11 -14.33
C GLY A 42 -42.64 -9.47 -13.07
N LEU A 43 -43.13 -10.49 -12.33
CA LEU A 43 -42.52 -11.06 -11.10
C LEU A 43 -41.03 -11.46 -11.22
N HIS A 44 -40.53 -11.64 -12.44
CA HIS A 44 -39.14 -12.00 -12.74
C HIS A 44 -38.45 -11.06 -13.75
N GLU A 45 -39.03 -9.89 -14.05
CA GLU A 45 -38.46 -8.93 -14.99
C GLU A 45 -37.48 -7.97 -14.31
N ILE A 46 -36.42 -8.52 -13.70
CA ILE A 46 -35.40 -7.73 -13.00
C ILE A 46 -34.03 -8.01 -13.63
N GLY A 47 -33.44 -7.01 -14.29
CA GLY A 47 -32.06 -7.04 -14.75
C GLY A 47 -31.17 -6.23 -13.80
N LYS A 48 -30.34 -6.90 -12.99
CA LYS A 48 -29.50 -6.25 -11.97
C LYS A 48 -28.17 -5.73 -12.51
N ASN A 49 -27.81 -6.14 -13.73
CA ASN A 49 -26.63 -5.70 -14.45
C ASN A 49 -26.92 -5.66 -15.96
N ALA A 50 -25.99 -5.11 -16.74
CA ALA A 50 -26.16 -4.96 -18.17
C ALA A 50 -26.34 -6.29 -18.91
N LYS A 51 -25.70 -7.38 -18.46
CA LYS A 51 -25.84 -8.70 -19.09
C LYS A 51 -27.26 -9.24 -18.93
N GLU A 52 -27.76 -9.28 -17.70
CA GLU A 52 -29.13 -9.71 -17.40
C GLU A 52 -30.17 -8.81 -18.09
N THR A 53 -29.94 -7.49 -18.09
CA THR A 53 -30.83 -6.55 -18.76
C THR A 53 -30.89 -6.80 -20.26
N LEU A 54 -29.75 -6.96 -20.92
CA LEU A 54 -29.71 -7.26 -22.36
C LEU A 54 -30.43 -8.56 -22.69
N GLN A 55 -30.30 -9.59 -21.85
CA GLN A 55 -31.03 -10.86 -22.01
C GLN A 55 -32.54 -10.68 -21.92
N LEU A 56 -33.03 -9.82 -21.01
CA LEU A 56 -34.47 -9.51 -20.91
C LEU A 56 -34.99 -8.80 -22.16
N TYR A 57 -34.26 -7.80 -22.66
CA TYR A 57 -34.62 -7.10 -23.90
C TYR A 57 -34.60 -8.01 -25.12
N GLU A 58 -33.58 -8.86 -25.24
CA GLU A 58 -33.44 -9.82 -26.35
C GLU A 58 -34.59 -10.82 -26.33
N LYS A 59 -34.89 -11.37 -25.15
CA LYS A 59 -35.99 -12.30 -24.94
C LYS A 59 -37.34 -11.67 -25.30
N ASP A 60 -37.67 -10.52 -24.72
CA ASP A 60 -38.94 -9.82 -24.98
C ASP A 60 -39.15 -9.53 -26.48
N ILE A 61 -38.13 -8.99 -27.15
CA ILE A 61 -38.18 -8.67 -28.57
C ILE A 61 -38.31 -9.94 -29.44
N SER A 62 -37.65 -11.03 -29.05
CA SER A 62 -37.72 -12.30 -29.78
C SER A 62 -39.06 -13.01 -29.63
N GLU A 63 -39.72 -12.89 -28.47
CA GLU A 63 -41.02 -13.51 -28.18
C GLU A 63 -42.17 -12.72 -28.83
N VAL A 64 -42.09 -11.39 -28.87
CA VAL A 64 -43.08 -10.53 -29.53
C VAL A 64 -42.40 -9.70 -30.61
N THR A 65 -42.34 -10.21 -31.83
CA THR A 65 -41.70 -9.53 -32.96
C THR A 65 -42.62 -8.50 -33.64
N SER A 66 -43.92 -8.53 -33.35
CA SER A 66 -44.91 -7.61 -33.92
C SER A 66 -44.83 -6.22 -33.27
N PRO A 67 -45.13 -5.14 -34.03
CA PRO A 67 -45.18 -3.79 -33.46
C PRO A 67 -46.24 -3.67 -32.35
N ILE A 68 -45.82 -3.15 -31.20
CA ILE A 68 -46.69 -2.78 -30.09
C ILE A 68 -46.97 -1.28 -30.19
N LYS A 69 -48.24 -0.91 -30.39
CA LYS A 69 -48.64 0.50 -30.45
C LYS A 69 -48.67 1.06 -29.04
N TYR A 70 -48.12 2.26 -28.85
CA TYR A 70 -48.27 3.02 -27.62
C TYR A 70 -49.01 4.34 -27.87
N SER A 71 -49.71 4.83 -26.86
CA SER A 71 -50.48 6.08 -26.88
C SER A 71 -50.38 6.82 -25.55
N ASN A 72 -50.71 8.12 -25.56
CA ASN A 72 -50.70 8.98 -24.38
C ASN A 72 -49.34 9.00 -23.65
N LEU A 73 -48.24 9.04 -24.40
CA LEU A 73 -46.89 9.10 -23.82
C LEU A 73 -46.65 10.49 -23.19
N ASN A 74 -46.88 10.58 -21.88
CA ASN A 74 -46.61 11.77 -21.09
C ASN A 74 -45.14 11.76 -20.66
N ILE A 75 -44.41 12.86 -20.86
CA ILE A 75 -42.97 12.93 -20.57
C ILE A 75 -42.67 14.09 -19.60
N ASN A 76 -42.36 13.76 -18.35
CA ASN A 76 -41.95 14.70 -17.32
C ASN A 76 -40.44 14.61 -17.09
N ILE A 77 -39.71 15.70 -17.40
CA ILE A 77 -38.25 15.74 -17.36
C ILE A 77 -37.75 16.52 -16.15
N HIS A 78 -36.99 15.83 -15.29
CA HIS A 78 -36.28 16.38 -14.15
C HIS A 78 -34.78 16.32 -14.40
N THR A 79 -34.19 17.46 -14.76
CA THR A 79 -32.75 17.57 -14.99
C THR A 79 -32.02 17.77 -13.66
N LEU A 80 -31.07 16.90 -13.35
CA LEU A 80 -30.19 17.04 -12.18
C LEU A 80 -29.00 17.94 -12.51
N ASN A 81 -28.36 17.70 -13.66
CA ASN A 81 -27.27 18.51 -14.21
C ASN A 81 -27.18 18.32 -15.74
N GLN A 82 -26.14 18.87 -16.39
CA GLN A 82 -25.98 18.78 -17.85
C GLN A 82 -25.73 17.36 -18.38
N HIS A 83 -25.35 16.43 -17.51
CA HIS A 83 -25.00 15.05 -17.86
C HIS A 83 -26.00 14.01 -17.33
N PHE A 84 -26.91 14.38 -16.41
CA PHE A 84 -27.83 13.46 -15.76
C PHE A 84 -29.24 14.01 -15.71
N SER A 85 -30.22 13.16 -16.02
CA SER A 85 -31.63 13.50 -15.91
C SER A 85 -32.47 12.28 -15.56
N VAL A 86 -33.57 12.54 -14.86
CA VAL A 86 -34.63 11.58 -14.59
C VAL A 86 -35.84 11.98 -15.39
N VAL A 87 -36.40 11.04 -16.13
CA VAL A 87 -37.63 11.21 -16.91
C VAL A 87 -38.67 10.27 -16.32
N SER A 88 -39.89 10.73 -16.20
CA SER A 88 -41.00 9.90 -15.72
C SER A 88 -42.27 10.24 -16.46
N GLY A 89 -43.25 9.34 -16.42
CA GLY A 89 -44.53 9.59 -17.01
C GLY A 89 -45.38 8.35 -17.10
N ASP A 90 -46.37 8.41 -17.96
CA ASP A 90 -47.32 7.35 -18.18
C ASP A 90 -47.63 7.21 -19.67
N PHE A 91 -48.10 6.03 -20.05
CA PHE A 91 -48.48 5.68 -21.40
C PHE A 91 -49.41 4.47 -21.38
N SER A 92 -50.01 4.14 -22.52
CA SER A 92 -50.78 2.91 -22.70
C SER A 92 -50.22 2.14 -23.88
N ILE A 93 -50.30 0.81 -23.84
CA ILE A 93 -49.89 -0.05 -24.96
C ILE A 93 -51.01 -0.94 -25.45
N ASN A 94 -50.99 -1.20 -26.75
CA ASN A 94 -51.90 -2.11 -27.44
C ASN A 94 -51.09 -2.92 -28.45
N GLY A 95 -51.23 -4.24 -28.45
CA GLY A 95 -50.50 -5.12 -29.34
C GLY A 95 -51.25 -6.41 -29.63
N GLU A 96 -50.63 -7.25 -30.45
CA GLU A 96 -51.13 -8.57 -30.79
C GLU A 96 -49.95 -9.55 -30.79
N SER A 97 -50.06 -10.61 -30.01
CA SER A 97 -49.07 -11.70 -29.94
C SER A 97 -49.80 -13.03 -30.07
N ASP A 98 -49.33 -13.92 -30.94
CA ASP A 98 -49.95 -15.24 -31.20
C ASP A 98 -51.47 -15.19 -31.47
N GLY A 99 -51.94 -14.14 -32.15
CA GLY A 99 -53.36 -13.91 -32.45
C GLY A 99 -54.19 -13.40 -31.26
N ILE A 100 -53.57 -13.18 -30.10
CA ILE A 100 -54.21 -12.62 -28.91
C ILE A 100 -53.90 -11.12 -28.85
N LYS A 101 -54.96 -10.31 -28.93
CA LYS A 101 -54.86 -8.87 -28.74
C LYS A 101 -54.79 -8.54 -27.25
N PHE A 102 -53.84 -7.70 -26.88
CA PHE A 102 -53.70 -7.18 -25.53
C PHE A 102 -53.75 -5.66 -25.51
N SER A 103 -54.27 -5.12 -24.41
CA SER A 103 -54.30 -3.70 -24.12
C SER A 103 -53.94 -3.51 -22.66
N ILE A 104 -52.88 -2.75 -22.39
CA ILE A 104 -52.44 -2.43 -21.04
C ILE A 104 -52.49 -0.91 -20.89
N PRO A 105 -53.55 -0.38 -20.24
CA PRO A 105 -53.68 1.04 -20.02
C PRO A 105 -52.84 1.52 -18.84
N ASN A 106 -52.52 2.82 -18.84
CA ASN A 106 -51.98 3.56 -17.70
C ASN A 106 -50.64 3.03 -17.14
N LEU A 107 -49.79 2.42 -17.96
CA LEU A 107 -48.44 2.05 -17.56
C LEU A 107 -47.67 3.29 -17.11
N ARG A 108 -47.03 3.20 -15.94
CA ARG A 108 -46.11 4.25 -15.45
C ARG A 108 -44.69 3.84 -15.77
N TYR A 109 -43.85 4.81 -16.12
CA TYR A 109 -42.44 4.57 -16.35
C TYR A 109 -41.54 5.62 -15.68
N SER A 110 -40.32 5.21 -15.37
CA SER A 110 -39.23 6.12 -15.08
C SER A 110 -37.95 5.67 -15.77
N LEU A 111 -37.20 6.65 -16.28
CA LEU A 111 -35.94 6.50 -16.97
C LEU A 111 -34.89 7.35 -16.26
N THR A 112 -33.77 6.76 -15.88
CA THR A 112 -32.58 7.53 -15.54
C THR A 112 -31.63 7.50 -16.73
N ILE A 113 -31.17 8.68 -17.14
CA ILE A 113 -30.32 8.85 -18.32
C ILE A 113 -29.05 9.61 -17.96
N ARG A 114 -27.96 9.22 -18.62
CA ARG A 114 -26.62 9.81 -18.46
C ARG A 114 -26.00 10.12 -19.82
N LYS A 115 -25.33 11.26 -19.97
CA LYS A 115 -24.50 11.53 -21.16
C LYS A 115 -23.18 10.76 -21.04
N GLU A 116 -22.93 9.88 -21.99
CA GLU A 116 -21.67 9.17 -22.17
C GLU A 116 -21.05 9.61 -23.50
N LYS A 117 -19.83 10.18 -23.45
CA LYS A 117 -19.13 10.73 -24.63
C LYS A 117 -20.01 11.68 -25.47
N GLY A 118 -20.84 12.48 -24.81
CA GLY A 118 -21.73 13.46 -25.43
C GLY A 118 -23.09 12.93 -25.89
N VAL A 119 -23.37 11.63 -25.74
CA VAL A 119 -24.63 10.99 -26.18
C VAL A 119 -25.42 10.49 -24.97
N TRP A 120 -26.74 10.69 -24.97
CA TRP A 120 -27.60 10.15 -23.91
C TRP A 120 -27.66 8.62 -23.95
N LYS A 121 -27.57 8.03 -22.76
CA LYS A 121 -27.69 6.60 -22.51
C LYS A 121 -28.66 6.36 -21.36
N ILE A 122 -29.46 5.31 -21.47
CA ILE A 122 -30.31 4.84 -20.37
C ILE A 122 -29.42 4.03 -19.41
N ILE A 123 -29.45 4.41 -18.13
CA ILE A 123 -28.77 3.69 -17.05
C ILE A 123 -29.75 2.91 -16.18
N HIS A 124 -31.02 3.33 -16.16
CA HIS A 124 -32.09 2.61 -15.47
C HIS A 124 -33.43 2.82 -16.17
N LEU A 125 -34.24 1.76 -16.26
CA LEU A 125 -35.64 1.80 -16.68
C LEU A 125 -36.51 1.07 -15.66
N HIS A 126 -37.65 1.67 -15.34
CA HIS A 126 -38.72 1.05 -14.58
C HIS A 126 -40.04 1.19 -15.33
N ILE A 127 -40.83 0.11 -15.42
CA ILE A 127 -42.21 0.13 -15.93
C ILE A 127 -43.11 -0.61 -14.94
N SER A 128 -44.27 -0.05 -14.61
CA SER A 128 -45.21 -0.63 -13.66
C SER A 128 -46.67 -0.44 -14.09
N THR A 129 -47.53 -1.44 -13.82
CA THR A 129 -48.99 -1.33 -13.96
C THR A 129 -49.63 -0.77 -12.69
N PRO A 130 -50.54 0.21 -12.79
CA PRO A 130 -51.29 0.69 -11.63
C PRO A 130 -52.44 -0.28 -11.33
N ASN A 131 -52.25 -1.22 -10.38
CA ASN A 131 -53.30 -1.79 -9.51
C ASN A 131 -52.92 -3.04 -8.70
N GLU A 132 -51.71 -3.57 -8.76
CA GLU A 132 -51.26 -4.52 -7.74
C GLU A 132 -50.54 -3.76 -6.61
N GLN A 133 -51.38 -3.20 -5.73
CA GLN A 133 -51.07 -2.46 -4.49
C GLN A 133 -50.14 -1.24 -4.64
N GLN A 134 -50.70 -0.13 -5.15
CA GLN A 134 -50.15 1.19 -4.89
C GLN A 134 -51.17 2.04 -4.12
N LYS A 135 -50.84 2.48 -2.90
CA LYS A 135 -51.67 3.41 -2.11
C LYS A 135 -51.18 4.86 -2.30
N ASP A 136 -52.09 5.83 -2.18
CA ASP A 136 -51.78 7.26 -2.22
C ASP A 136 -50.65 7.62 -1.24
N ASN A 137 -49.63 8.35 -1.73
CA ASN A 137 -48.32 8.66 -1.13
C ASN A 137 -47.18 7.62 -1.24
N GLU A 138 -47.33 6.54 -2.00
CA GLU A 138 -46.19 5.66 -2.29
C GLU A 138 -45.26 6.26 -3.37
N LEU A 139 -44.18 6.91 -2.91
CA LEU A 139 -43.11 7.47 -3.73
C LEU A 139 -42.17 6.37 -4.30
N TYR A 140 -42.69 5.56 -5.20
CA TYR A 140 -41.90 4.60 -5.98
C TYR A 140 -41.52 5.21 -7.34
N PRO A 141 -40.56 6.14 -7.37
CA PRO A 141 -39.17 5.80 -7.71
C PRO A 141 -38.11 6.56 -6.91
N LEU A 142 -38.51 7.46 -6.00
CA LEU A 142 -37.57 8.18 -5.15
C LEU A 142 -36.88 7.21 -4.19
N GLN A 143 -37.58 6.19 -3.67
CA GLN A 143 -36.98 5.20 -2.80
C GLN A 143 -35.90 4.36 -3.51
N LYS A 144 -36.16 3.88 -4.73
CA LYS A 144 -35.13 3.22 -5.57
C LYS A 144 -33.98 4.16 -5.95
N LEU A 145 -34.27 5.44 -6.21
CA LEU A 145 -33.25 6.44 -6.51
C LEU A 145 -32.40 6.77 -5.26
N ILE A 146 -33.01 6.79 -4.07
CA ILE A 146 -32.33 6.92 -2.79
C ILE A 146 -31.46 5.69 -2.55
N GLU A 147 -32.00 4.47 -2.69
CA GLU A 147 -31.24 3.22 -2.57
C GLU A 147 -30.07 3.16 -3.56
N HIS A 148 -30.27 3.61 -4.81
CA HIS A 148 -29.21 3.66 -5.81
C HIS A 148 -28.17 4.74 -5.51
N ASN A 149 -28.58 5.93 -5.05
CA ASN A 149 -27.64 6.98 -4.61
C ASN A 149 -26.86 6.54 -3.38
N GLU A 150 -27.49 5.87 -2.42
CA GLU A 150 -26.83 5.29 -1.26
C GLU A 150 -25.81 4.23 -1.69
N LEU A 151 -26.17 3.37 -2.65
CA LEU A 151 -25.24 2.38 -3.21
C LEU A 151 -24.07 3.04 -3.97
N LEU A 152 -24.33 4.08 -4.76
CA LEU A 152 -23.30 4.83 -5.48
C LEU A 152 -22.38 5.57 -4.49
N ASN A 153 -22.93 6.22 -3.48
CA ASN A 153 -22.16 6.89 -2.44
C ASN A 153 -21.26 5.89 -1.70
N LYS A 154 -21.80 4.72 -1.34
CA LYS A 154 -21.02 3.65 -0.73
C LYS A 154 -19.89 3.18 -1.65
N LYS A 155 -20.14 2.97 -2.94
CA LYS A 155 -19.09 2.62 -3.92
C LYS A 155 -18.05 3.73 -4.06
N VAL A 156 -18.45 4.99 -4.08
CA VAL A 156 -17.53 6.13 -4.14
C VAL A 156 -16.67 6.19 -2.88
N GLU A 157 -17.25 5.97 -1.69
CA GLU A 157 -16.51 5.89 -0.43
C GLU A 157 -15.50 4.73 -0.44
N GLU A 158 -15.92 3.53 -0.87
CA GLU A 158 -15.05 2.36 -1.03
C GLU A 158 -13.88 2.66 -1.98
N ARG A 159 -14.15 3.23 -3.17
CA ARG A 159 -13.12 3.60 -4.14
C ARG A 159 -12.20 4.72 -3.65
N THR A 160 -12.75 5.69 -2.92
CA THR A 160 -11.96 6.77 -2.34
C THR A 160 -11.02 6.22 -1.27
N LYS A 161 -11.49 5.27 -0.46
CA LYS A 161 -10.65 4.58 0.52
C LYS A 161 -9.54 3.76 -0.15
N GLU A 162 -9.87 2.95 -1.17
CA GLU A 162 -8.87 2.21 -1.96
C GLU A 162 -7.82 3.17 -2.57
N LEU A 163 -8.26 4.28 -3.17
CA LEU A 163 -7.36 5.29 -3.75
C LEU A 163 -6.44 5.92 -2.70
N LEU A 164 -6.97 6.23 -1.51
CA LEU A 164 -6.17 6.77 -0.41
C LEU A 164 -5.11 5.77 0.06
N GLU A 165 -5.46 4.49 0.21
CA GLU A 165 -4.53 3.43 0.59
C GLU A 165 -3.41 3.26 -0.44
N VAL A 166 -3.75 3.22 -1.74
CA VAL A 166 -2.78 3.13 -2.84
C VAL A 166 -1.87 4.37 -2.89
N ASN A 167 -2.43 5.57 -2.72
CA ASN A 167 -1.66 6.81 -2.75
C ASN A 167 -0.69 6.90 -1.56
N GLN A 168 -1.13 6.49 -0.37
CA GLN A 168 -0.26 6.38 0.80
C GLN A 168 0.89 5.38 0.57
N SER A 169 0.61 4.21 -0.02
CA SER A 169 1.64 3.24 -0.39
C SER A 169 2.64 3.80 -1.40
N LEU A 170 2.15 4.52 -2.41
CA LEU A 170 2.98 5.17 -3.43
C LEU A 170 3.89 6.24 -2.81
N LEU A 171 3.35 7.11 -1.95
CA LEU A 171 4.11 8.15 -1.27
C LEU A 171 5.20 7.55 -0.38
N LYS A 172 4.91 6.47 0.35
CA LYS A 172 5.93 5.73 1.12
C LYS A 172 7.04 5.22 0.20
N SER A 173 6.69 4.60 -0.93
CA SER A 173 7.68 4.10 -1.89
C SER A 173 8.58 5.20 -2.47
N ILE A 174 8.00 6.38 -2.77
CA ILE A 174 8.75 7.55 -3.24
C ILE A 174 9.72 8.04 -2.15
N GLN A 175 9.26 8.17 -0.90
CA GLN A 175 10.10 8.59 0.22
C GLN A 175 11.27 7.61 0.46
N THR A 176 11.01 6.30 0.39
CA THR A 176 12.04 5.26 0.47
C THR A 176 13.09 5.40 -0.64
N LYS A 177 12.65 5.70 -1.87
CA LYS A 177 13.54 5.91 -3.01
C LYS A 177 14.40 7.17 -2.87
N ASP A 178 13.80 8.29 -2.49
CA ASP A 178 14.51 9.55 -2.29
C ASP A 178 15.53 9.45 -1.16
N LYS A 179 15.19 8.72 -0.10
CA LYS A 179 16.12 8.38 1.00
C LYS A 179 17.34 7.60 0.48
N LEU A 180 17.14 6.56 -0.33
CA LEU A 180 18.24 5.77 -0.91
C LEU A 180 19.15 6.66 -1.78
N LEU A 181 18.57 7.53 -2.59
CA LEU A 181 19.34 8.46 -3.43
C LEU A 181 20.14 9.48 -2.61
N SER A 182 19.58 9.94 -1.49
CA SER A 182 20.27 10.85 -0.57
C SER A 182 21.49 10.18 0.08
N ILE A 183 21.33 8.95 0.58
CA ILE A 183 22.43 8.16 1.18
C ILE A 183 23.54 7.92 0.17
N ILE A 184 23.20 7.50 -1.06
CA ILE A 184 24.16 7.33 -2.15
C ILE A 184 24.89 8.65 -2.45
N SER A 185 24.17 9.77 -2.45
CA SER A 185 24.73 11.06 -2.85
C SER A 185 25.68 11.66 -1.80
N HIS A 186 25.37 11.53 -0.51
CA HIS A 186 26.14 12.15 0.57
C HIS A 186 27.15 11.20 1.20
N ASP A 187 26.73 9.99 1.57
CA ASP A 187 27.52 9.10 2.43
C ASP A 187 28.54 8.27 1.64
N ILE A 188 28.31 8.05 0.34
CA ILE A 188 29.33 7.46 -0.56
C ILE A 188 30.34 8.53 -1.00
N ARG A 189 29.88 9.74 -1.35
CA ARG A 189 30.74 10.79 -1.92
C ARG A 189 31.88 11.21 -0.98
N SER A 190 31.62 11.29 0.32
CA SER A 190 32.63 11.72 1.30
C SER A 190 33.84 10.76 1.39
N PRO A 191 33.67 9.45 1.68
CA PRO A 191 34.80 8.51 1.68
C PRO A 191 35.39 8.31 0.29
N PHE A 192 34.59 8.40 -0.78
CA PHE A 192 35.11 8.30 -2.15
C PHE A 192 36.05 9.45 -2.51
N ASN A 193 35.72 10.69 -2.13
CA ASN A 193 36.61 11.84 -2.31
C ASN A 193 37.90 11.72 -1.50
N GLY A 194 37.84 11.16 -0.28
CA GLY A 194 39.02 10.86 0.52
C GLY A 194 39.92 9.83 -0.15
N LEU A 195 39.33 8.72 -0.62
CA LEU A 195 40.03 7.67 -1.36
C LEU A 195 40.73 8.23 -2.59
N LEU A 196 40.01 8.98 -3.42
CA LEU A 196 40.56 9.57 -4.64
C LEU A 196 41.65 10.59 -4.32
N GLY A 197 41.39 11.53 -3.42
CA GLY A 197 42.36 12.59 -3.09
C GLY A 197 43.66 12.08 -2.47
N PHE A 198 43.61 11.09 -1.57
CA PHE A 198 44.85 10.50 -1.03
C PHE A 198 45.58 9.63 -2.07
N SER A 199 44.84 9.00 -2.99
CA SER A 199 45.44 8.25 -4.10
C SER A 199 46.13 9.18 -5.08
N ASP A 200 45.52 10.32 -5.42
CA ASP A 200 46.09 11.35 -6.31
C ASP A 200 47.34 11.97 -5.69
N LEU A 201 47.32 12.31 -4.39
CA LEU A 201 48.49 12.81 -3.68
C LEU A 201 49.65 11.81 -3.72
N LEU A 202 49.38 10.51 -3.50
CA LEU A 202 50.41 9.48 -3.62
C LEU A 202 50.91 9.31 -5.05
N ALA A 203 50.05 9.45 -6.07
CA ALA A 203 50.42 9.29 -7.46
C ALA A 203 51.26 10.47 -7.98
N GLU A 204 50.90 11.70 -7.62
CA GLU A 204 51.54 12.91 -8.13
C GLU A 204 52.79 13.31 -7.36
N ARG A 205 52.83 13.03 -6.05
CA ARG A 205 53.85 13.57 -5.13
C ARG A 205 54.55 12.48 -4.32
N TYR A 206 54.62 11.26 -4.87
CA TYR A 206 55.18 10.10 -4.16
C TYR A 206 56.57 10.39 -3.57
N ASP A 207 57.48 10.90 -4.40
CA ASP A 207 58.89 11.15 -4.04
C ASP A 207 59.07 12.35 -3.08
N GLU A 208 58.03 13.18 -2.89
CA GLU A 208 58.04 14.32 -1.98
C GLU A 208 57.73 13.93 -0.53
N TYR A 209 57.28 12.69 -0.29
CA TYR A 209 56.83 12.23 1.01
C TYR A 209 57.76 11.18 1.61
N ASP A 210 57.85 11.19 2.94
CA ASP A 210 58.57 10.17 3.69
C ASP A 210 57.72 8.90 3.88
N SER A 211 58.38 7.82 4.30
CA SER A 211 57.72 6.53 4.53
C SER A 211 56.58 6.62 5.56
N SER A 212 56.68 7.57 6.51
CA SER A 212 55.63 7.77 7.51
C SER A 212 54.34 8.35 6.89
N LYS A 213 54.45 9.37 6.03
CA LYS A 213 53.32 9.90 5.27
C LYS A 213 52.74 8.89 4.28
N HIS A 214 53.58 8.12 3.58
CA HIS A 214 53.09 7.06 2.70
C HIS A 214 52.20 6.07 3.44
N LYS A 215 52.68 5.55 4.58
CA LYS A 215 51.91 4.63 5.42
C LYS A 215 50.61 5.27 5.92
N HIS A 216 50.63 6.55 6.25
CA HIS A 216 49.44 7.28 6.68
C HIS A 216 48.39 7.39 5.58
N PHE A 217 48.78 7.80 4.36
CA PHE A 217 47.85 7.90 3.23
C PHE A 217 47.31 6.54 2.79
N ILE A 218 48.15 5.50 2.74
CA ILE A 218 47.70 4.13 2.47
C ILE A 218 46.67 3.67 3.51
N LYS A 219 46.88 4.00 4.79
CA LYS A 219 45.92 3.71 5.86
C LYS A 219 44.59 4.43 5.62
N LEU A 220 44.60 5.71 5.27
CA LEU A 220 43.38 6.48 4.99
C LEU A 220 42.62 5.97 3.75
N ILE A 221 43.33 5.56 2.70
CA ILE A 221 42.75 4.93 1.51
C ILE A 221 42.07 3.62 1.89
N LYS A 222 42.76 2.77 2.67
CA LYS A 222 42.20 1.50 3.14
C LYS A 222 40.95 1.72 3.99
N GLU A 223 40.99 2.65 4.94
CA GLU A 223 39.84 3.00 5.79
C GLU A 223 38.66 3.54 4.96
N SER A 224 38.93 4.39 3.97
CA SER A 224 37.88 4.93 3.08
C SER A 224 37.28 3.84 2.19
N SER A 225 38.10 2.90 1.70
CA SER A 225 37.66 1.75 0.90
C SER A 225 36.74 0.84 1.68
N HIS A 226 37.10 0.49 2.92
CA HIS A 226 36.25 -0.31 3.80
C HIS A 226 34.92 0.40 4.11
N LYS A 227 34.94 1.70 4.40
CA LYS A 227 33.70 2.47 4.62
C LYS A 227 32.76 2.43 3.42
N ILE A 228 33.28 2.53 2.20
CA ILE A 228 32.48 2.43 0.98
C ILE A 228 31.89 1.03 0.84
N TYR A 229 32.72 0.00 1.04
CA TYR A 229 32.29 -1.39 0.96
C TYR A 229 31.15 -1.68 1.95
N ASP A 230 31.31 -1.32 3.23
CA ASP A 230 30.31 -1.54 4.28
C ASP A 230 29.00 -0.82 3.98
N LEU A 231 29.08 0.38 3.39
CA LEU A 231 27.91 1.16 3.00
C LEU A 231 27.17 0.52 1.82
N VAL A 232 27.90 0.04 0.80
CA VAL A 232 27.32 -0.67 -0.35
C VAL A 232 26.65 -1.97 0.10
N ASP A 233 27.32 -2.74 0.97
CA ASP A 233 26.79 -3.99 1.50
C ASP A 233 25.52 -3.76 2.34
N SER A 234 25.55 -2.76 3.23
CA SER A 234 24.38 -2.34 4.00
C SER A 234 23.21 -1.90 3.11
N LEU A 235 23.51 -1.20 2.01
CA LEU A 235 22.50 -0.72 1.07
C LEU A 235 21.90 -1.87 0.23
N LEU A 236 22.70 -2.83 -0.19
CA LEU A 236 22.23 -4.04 -0.87
C LEU A 236 21.33 -4.87 0.04
N LEU A 237 21.76 -5.06 1.27
CA LEU A 237 21.00 -5.78 2.29
C LEU A 237 19.63 -5.12 2.53
N TRP A 238 19.64 -3.80 2.76
CA TRP A 238 18.42 -3.03 2.95
C TRP A 238 17.53 -3.02 1.69
N SER A 239 18.12 -2.92 0.50
CA SER A 239 17.35 -2.99 -0.76
C SER A 239 16.67 -4.34 -0.98
N ASN A 240 17.30 -5.42 -0.51
CA ASN A 240 16.75 -6.78 -0.58
C ASN A 240 15.66 -7.01 0.46
N SER A 241 15.77 -6.42 1.67
CA SER A 241 14.73 -6.51 2.69
C SER A 241 13.47 -5.75 2.29
N GLN A 242 13.61 -4.57 1.68
CA GLN A 242 12.47 -3.78 1.17
C GLN A 242 11.64 -4.50 0.10
N ARG A 243 12.27 -5.38 -0.68
CA ARG A 243 11.59 -6.12 -1.76
C ARG A 243 10.88 -7.39 -1.31
N HIS A 244 10.93 -7.75 -0.02
CA HIS A 244 10.46 -9.04 0.51
C HIS A 244 11.02 -10.25 -0.27
N THR A 245 12.16 -10.07 -0.95
CA THR A 245 12.81 -11.13 -1.75
C THR A 245 13.79 -11.96 -0.92
N LEU A 246 14.07 -11.55 0.33
CA LEU A 246 14.83 -12.38 1.26
C LEU A 246 13.92 -13.50 1.76
N GLU A 247 14.20 -14.73 1.32
CA GLU A 247 13.52 -15.91 1.84
C GLU A 247 13.83 -16.08 3.32
N PHE A 248 12.78 -16.12 4.14
CA PHE A 248 12.88 -16.36 5.58
C PHE A 248 13.03 -17.86 5.82
N ASN A 249 14.23 -18.31 6.21
CA ASN A 249 14.58 -19.71 6.33
C ASN A 249 14.99 -20.06 7.78
N PRO A 250 14.04 -20.11 8.73
CA PRO A 250 14.35 -20.32 10.13
C PRO A 250 14.82 -21.75 10.40
N THR A 251 15.94 -21.88 11.11
CA THR A 251 16.56 -23.14 11.53
C THR A 251 16.84 -23.14 13.04
N LYS A 252 17.23 -24.30 13.60
CA LYS A 252 17.61 -24.39 15.01
C LYS A 252 19.01 -23.83 15.19
N LEU A 253 19.17 -22.80 16.01
CA LEU A 253 20.44 -22.10 16.19
C LEU A 253 20.88 -22.09 17.66
N HIS A 254 22.15 -22.38 17.90
CA HIS A 254 22.80 -22.19 19.19
C HIS A 254 23.15 -20.70 19.37
N LEU A 255 22.38 -20.00 20.20
CA LEU A 255 22.44 -18.54 20.27
C LEU A 255 23.79 -18.03 20.78
N ARG A 256 24.40 -18.73 21.74
CA ARG A 256 25.71 -18.35 22.30
C ARG A 256 26.82 -18.44 21.25
N GLU A 257 26.84 -19.50 20.45
CA GLU A 257 27.83 -19.72 19.39
C GLU A 257 27.73 -18.62 18.34
N LEU A 258 26.50 -18.35 17.87
CA LEU A 258 26.23 -17.30 16.89
C LEU A 258 26.71 -15.91 17.37
N ALA A 259 26.38 -15.56 18.62
CA ALA A 259 26.81 -14.30 19.22
C ALA A 259 28.33 -14.22 19.39
N THR A 260 29.00 -15.33 19.70
CA THR A 260 30.46 -15.42 19.82
C THR A 260 31.12 -15.19 18.47
N ASN A 261 30.68 -15.91 17.43
CA ASN A 261 31.17 -15.76 16.06
C ASN A 261 31.02 -14.31 15.56
N CYS A 262 29.89 -13.66 15.87
CA CYS A 262 29.68 -12.26 15.52
C CYS A 262 30.58 -11.30 16.32
N SER A 263 30.84 -11.60 17.60
CA SER A 263 31.70 -10.78 18.47
C SER A 263 33.16 -10.84 18.03
N ASP A 264 33.64 -12.00 17.57
CA ASP A 264 35.03 -12.22 17.19
C ASP A 264 35.51 -11.32 16.06
N ILE A 265 34.59 -10.93 15.16
CA ILE A 265 34.83 -9.99 14.08
C ILE A 265 35.32 -8.63 14.61
N PHE A 266 34.90 -8.25 15.81
CA PHE A 266 35.19 -6.95 16.41
C PHE A 266 36.35 -6.98 17.43
N ASN A 267 37.00 -8.13 17.65
CA ASN A 267 38.03 -8.30 18.68
C ASN A 267 39.15 -7.25 18.58
N GLN A 268 39.67 -6.99 17.37
CA GLN A 268 40.73 -5.99 17.19
C GLN A 268 40.25 -4.57 17.55
N SER A 269 39.02 -4.22 17.20
CA SER A 269 38.45 -2.91 17.48
C SER A 269 38.14 -2.73 18.96
N LEU A 270 37.59 -3.76 19.62
CA LEU A 270 37.37 -3.82 21.06
C LEU A 270 38.69 -3.61 21.83
N LEU A 271 39.74 -4.35 21.44
CA LEU A 271 41.08 -4.18 22.02
C LEU A 271 41.64 -2.78 21.79
N SER A 272 41.51 -2.22 20.59
CA SER A 272 42.02 -0.89 20.28
C SER A 272 41.36 0.22 21.10
N LYS A 273 40.08 0.03 21.47
CA LYS A 273 39.31 0.98 22.29
C LYS A 273 39.31 0.59 23.77
N ASN A 274 40.01 -0.48 24.14
CA ASN A 274 40.01 -1.04 25.49
C ASN A 274 38.59 -1.28 26.06
N ILE A 275 37.70 -1.84 25.24
CA ILE A 275 36.32 -2.18 25.63
C ILE A 275 36.24 -3.68 25.89
N SER A 276 35.63 -4.07 27.00
CA SER A 276 35.34 -5.48 27.30
C SER A 276 33.99 -5.89 26.72
N LEU A 277 33.93 -7.02 26.00
CA LEU A 277 32.69 -7.64 25.54
C LEU A 277 32.47 -8.94 26.29
N LEU A 278 31.35 -9.06 27.01
CA LEU A 278 30.96 -10.28 27.70
C LEU A 278 29.77 -10.93 27.01
N ASN A 279 29.91 -12.20 26.64
CA ASN A 279 28.81 -13.03 26.18
C ASN A 279 28.30 -13.91 27.33
N ASN A 280 27.23 -13.48 27.98
CA ASN A 280 26.57 -14.13 29.10
C ASN A 280 25.34 -14.95 28.67
N ILE A 281 25.22 -15.29 27.38
CA ILE A 281 24.17 -16.19 26.89
C ILE A 281 24.47 -17.62 27.39
N ASN A 282 23.45 -18.30 27.92
CA ASN A 282 23.57 -19.70 28.33
C ASN A 282 23.74 -20.61 27.09
N GLU A 283 24.67 -21.57 27.15
CA GLU A 283 25.00 -22.52 26.07
C GLU A 283 23.81 -23.37 25.62
N GLU A 284 22.85 -23.61 26.51
CA GLU A 284 21.68 -24.44 26.26
C GLU A 284 20.55 -23.70 25.51
N ILE A 285 20.71 -22.39 25.24
CA ILE A 285 19.68 -21.61 24.56
C ILE A 285 19.74 -21.91 23.05
N ILE A 286 18.70 -22.60 22.58
CA ILE A 286 18.44 -22.87 21.17
C ILE A 286 17.18 -22.10 20.76
N VAL A 287 17.27 -21.38 19.66
CA VAL A 287 16.17 -20.58 19.08
C VAL A 287 15.83 -21.06 17.68
N HIS A 288 14.58 -20.88 17.26
CA HIS A 288 14.15 -21.11 15.88
C HIS A 288 14.16 -19.79 15.12
N ALA A 289 15.20 -19.56 14.32
CA ALA A 289 15.44 -18.26 13.68
C ALA A 289 16.29 -18.39 12.41
N ASP A 290 16.29 -17.35 11.59
CA ASP A 290 17.12 -17.27 10.38
C ASP A 290 18.53 -16.82 10.74
N GLU A 291 19.53 -17.67 10.48
CA GLU A 291 20.92 -17.44 10.90
C GLU A 291 21.50 -16.15 10.32
N PHE A 292 21.21 -15.87 9.05
CA PHE A 292 21.73 -14.70 8.35
C PHE A 292 21.15 -13.42 8.95
N MET A 293 19.83 -13.40 9.17
CA MET A 293 19.14 -12.25 9.75
C MET A 293 19.61 -11.98 11.19
N ILE A 294 19.67 -13.00 12.04
CA ILE A 294 20.11 -12.85 13.44
C ILE A 294 21.58 -12.46 13.53
N SER A 295 22.45 -13.04 12.72
CA SER A 295 23.86 -12.64 12.66
C SER A 295 24.00 -11.17 12.28
N THR A 296 23.17 -10.71 11.34
CA THR A 296 23.18 -9.31 10.91
C THR A 296 22.67 -8.37 11.99
N ILE A 297 21.66 -8.77 12.76
CA ILE A 297 21.19 -8.03 13.94
C ILE A 297 22.33 -7.91 14.96
N PHE A 298 22.98 -9.01 15.32
CA PHE A 298 24.09 -9.00 16.27
C PHE A 298 25.24 -8.10 15.82
N ARG A 299 25.71 -8.24 14.57
CA ARG A 299 26.81 -7.41 14.06
C ARG A 299 26.48 -5.92 14.10
N ASN A 300 25.25 -5.53 13.73
CA ASN A 300 24.82 -4.14 13.76
C ASN A 300 24.74 -3.59 15.19
N LEU A 301 24.15 -4.35 16.12
CA LEU A 301 23.99 -3.90 17.50
C LEU A 301 25.34 -3.86 18.23
N ILE A 302 26.21 -4.86 18.06
CA ILE A 302 27.57 -4.87 18.63
C ILE A 302 28.40 -3.70 18.06
N SER A 303 28.34 -3.46 16.74
CA SER A 303 29.03 -2.33 16.11
C SER A 303 28.55 -0.99 16.67
N ASN A 304 27.24 -0.80 16.84
CA ASN A 304 26.68 0.40 17.45
C ASN A 304 27.16 0.57 18.89
N SER A 305 27.09 -0.48 19.70
CA SER A 305 27.58 -0.46 21.08
C SER A 305 29.08 -0.12 21.15
N LEU A 306 29.92 -0.70 20.29
CA LEU A 306 31.34 -0.39 20.19
C LEU A 306 31.57 1.10 19.83
N LYS A 307 30.81 1.60 18.86
CA LYS A 307 30.91 2.98 18.36
C LYS A 307 30.57 4.01 19.44
N PHE A 308 29.53 3.77 20.23
CA PHE A 308 29.00 4.74 21.20
C PHE A 308 29.51 4.52 22.64
N THR A 309 30.23 3.43 22.88
CA THR A 309 30.94 3.18 24.14
C THR A 309 32.25 3.97 24.19
N LYS A 310 32.55 4.56 25.35
CA LYS A 310 33.83 5.26 25.58
C LYS A 310 34.96 4.25 25.81
N PRO A 311 36.23 4.61 25.55
CA PRO A 311 37.35 3.73 25.87
C PRO A 311 37.35 3.30 27.34
N GLY A 312 37.63 2.02 27.61
CA GLY A 312 37.54 1.45 28.96
C GLY A 312 36.15 0.96 29.38
N GLY A 313 35.13 1.11 28.52
CA GLY A 313 33.76 0.68 28.80
C GLY A 313 33.52 -0.82 28.60
N GLN A 314 32.24 -1.20 28.64
CA GLN A 314 31.80 -2.58 28.57
C GLN A 314 30.58 -2.75 27.67
N ILE A 315 30.52 -3.89 26.99
CA ILE A 315 29.38 -4.38 26.22
C ILE A 315 29.02 -5.76 26.77
N ASN A 316 27.73 -6.01 26.99
CA ASN A 316 27.22 -7.25 27.55
C ASN A 316 26.11 -7.80 26.66
N ILE A 317 26.25 -9.06 26.25
CA ILE A 317 25.24 -9.81 25.49
C ILE A 317 24.65 -10.85 26.41
N SER A 318 23.33 -10.83 26.58
CA SER A 318 22.61 -11.76 27.45
C SER A 318 21.32 -12.22 26.81
N ALA A 319 20.82 -13.37 27.24
CA ALA A 319 19.53 -13.90 26.80
C ALA A 319 18.79 -14.55 27.97
N PHE A 320 17.50 -14.29 28.06
CA PHE A 320 16.65 -14.72 29.16
C PHE A 320 15.47 -15.52 28.63
N LYS A 321 15.18 -16.67 29.26
CA LYS A 321 13.96 -17.43 28.98
C LYS A 321 12.77 -16.71 29.61
N GLU A 322 11.75 -16.42 28.83
CA GLU A 322 10.46 -15.91 29.28
C GLU A 322 9.40 -17.02 29.32
N SER A 323 8.21 -16.69 29.83
CA SER A 323 7.03 -17.54 29.71
C SER A 323 6.66 -17.79 28.24
N GLU A 324 5.99 -18.93 27.97
CA GLU A 324 5.45 -19.29 26.64
C GLU A 324 6.50 -19.58 25.55
N GLY A 325 7.72 -19.99 25.91
CA GLY A 325 8.73 -20.39 24.93
C GLY A 325 9.30 -19.22 24.13
N LYS A 326 9.42 -18.05 24.77
CA LYS A 326 10.11 -16.87 24.21
C LYS A 326 11.48 -16.70 24.86
N ILE A 327 12.46 -16.29 24.06
CA ILE A 327 13.78 -15.85 24.51
C ILE A 327 13.89 -14.36 24.25
N THR A 328 14.19 -13.59 25.29
CA THR A 328 14.52 -12.17 25.16
C THR A 328 16.03 -12.01 25.14
N ILE A 329 16.55 -11.46 24.04
CA ILE A 329 17.96 -11.12 23.86
C ILE A 329 18.16 -9.66 24.25
N CYS A 330 19.24 -9.38 24.96
CA CYS A 330 19.66 -8.04 25.34
C CYS A 330 21.12 -7.80 24.95
N ILE A 331 21.38 -6.69 24.26
CA ILE A 331 22.71 -6.12 24.05
C ILE A 331 22.78 -4.80 24.80
N GLU A 332 23.61 -4.77 25.83
CA GLU A 332 23.81 -3.65 26.74
C GLU A 332 25.19 -3.04 26.54
N ASP A 333 25.29 -1.73 26.56
CA ASP A 333 26.55 -1.00 26.53
C ASP A 333 26.60 0.09 27.58
N THR A 334 27.80 0.41 28.07
CA THR A 334 28.05 1.50 29.03
C THR A 334 28.41 2.81 28.32
N GLY A 335 27.80 3.07 27.16
CA GLY A 335 28.14 4.20 26.31
C GLY A 335 27.51 5.52 26.72
N VAL A 336 27.45 6.45 25.76
CA VAL A 336 26.94 7.81 25.99
C VAL A 336 25.44 7.86 26.29
N GLY A 337 24.70 6.79 26.05
CA GLY A 337 23.26 6.73 26.19
C GLY A 337 22.50 7.63 25.23
N MET A 338 21.18 7.65 25.36
CA MET A 338 20.25 8.39 24.49
C MET A 338 19.18 9.08 25.34
N THR A 339 18.65 10.20 24.85
CA THR A 339 17.46 10.84 25.40
C THR A 339 16.19 10.15 24.88
N GLU A 340 15.06 10.30 25.58
CA GLU A 340 13.76 9.79 25.12
C GLU A 340 13.39 10.33 23.72
N GLU A 341 13.71 11.60 23.44
CA GLU A 341 13.48 12.20 22.13
C GLU A 341 14.31 11.52 21.02
N GLN A 342 15.55 11.12 21.32
CA GLN A 342 16.39 10.37 20.38
C GLN A 342 15.84 8.96 20.14
N ILE A 343 15.38 8.28 21.20
CA ILE A 343 14.76 6.95 21.10
C ILE A 343 13.48 7.03 20.26
N ASN A 344 12.61 8.01 20.53
CA ASN A 344 11.38 8.21 19.76
C ASN A 344 11.68 8.50 18.30
N LYS A 345 12.66 9.37 18.00
CA LYS A 345 13.10 9.63 16.61
C LYS A 345 13.60 8.37 15.91
N ILE A 346 14.34 7.51 16.60
CA ILE A 346 14.81 6.22 16.05
C ILE A 346 13.64 5.33 15.61
N PHE A 347 12.52 5.34 16.34
CA PHE A 347 11.36 4.49 16.05
C PHE A 347 10.29 5.15 15.14
N GLU A 348 10.13 6.47 15.23
CA GLU A 348 9.11 7.25 14.51
C GLU A 348 9.58 7.73 13.14
N SER A 349 10.87 7.99 12.98
CA SER A 349 11.39 8.53 11.73
C SER A 349 11.90 7.41 10.83
N ASP A 350 11.36 7.36 9.61
CA ASP A 350 12.04 6.72 8.48
C ASP A 350 13.34 7.48 8.10
N ILE A 351 13.80 8.43 8.90
CA ILE A 351 14.98 9.27 8.67
C ILE A 351 16.07 8.83 9.63
N ASN A 352 17.02 8.06 9.12
CA ASN A 352 18.14 7.58 9.90
C ASN A 352 19.05 8.75 10.25
N THR A 353 19.01 9.22 11.49
CA THR A 353 19.95 10.23 11.99
C THR A 353 21.25 9.54 12.38
N SER A 354 22.29 9.68 11.55
CA SER A 354 23.65 9.28 11.96
C SER A 354 24.26 10.34 12.87
N THR A 355 24.51 9.98 14.13
CA THR A 355 25.36 10.74 15.04
C THR A 355 26.81 10.24 14.97
N GLU A 356 27.76 11.12 15.24
CA GLU A 356 29.16 10.74 15.38
C GLU A 356 29.35 9.89 16.65
N GLY A 357 30.17 8.84 16.54
CA GLY A 357 30.56 7.99 17.66
C GLY A 357 31.55 8.68 18.60
N THR A 358 31.94 7.99 19.68
CA THR A 358 32.82 8.56 20.71
C THR A 358 34.24 8.87 20.21
N ASN A 359 34.67 8.23 19.11
CA ASN A 359 35.91 8.53 18.39
C ASN A 359 35.64 9.12 16.99
N LYS A 360 34.52 9.84 16.82
CA LYS A 360 34.09 10.46 15.55
C LYS A 360 33.81 9.46 14.42
N GLU A 361 33.45 8.22 14.76
CA GLU A 361 33.01 7.25 13.77
C GLU A 361 31.69 7.73 13.15
N LYS A 362 31.56 7.70 11.83
CA LYS A 362 30.30 7.97 11.12
C LYS A 362 29.65 6.66 10.71
N GLY A 363 28.34 6.54 10.90
CA GLY A 363 27.57 5.37 10.48
C GLY A 363 26.68 5.72 9.29
N SER A 364 26.21 4.71 8.56
CA SER A 364 25.22 4.88 7.47
C SER A 364 23.81 5.18 7.99
N GLY A 365 23.57 4.96 9.29
CA GLY A 365 22.25 5.03 9.90
C GLY A 365 21.30 3.91 9.50
N LEU A 366 21.63 3.08 8.49
CA LEU A 366 20.79 2.00 7.98
C LEU A 366 20.72 0.76 8.88
N GLY A 367 21.75 0.53 9.70
CA GLY A 367 21.89 -0.71 10.48
C GLY A 367 20.70 -1.00 11.39
N LEU A 368 20.17 0.02 12.07
CA LEU A 368 19.05 -0.18 13.00
C LEU A 368 17.71 -0.39 12.29
N SER A 369 17.52 0.21 11.10
CA SER A 369 16.35 -0.05 10.26
C SER A 369 16.34 -1.50 9.79
N VAL A 370 17.49 -2.02 9.34
CA VAL A 370 17.66 -3.43 8.97
C VAL A 370 17.37 -4.34 10.15
N CYS A 371 17.88 -4.02 11.35
CA CYS A 371 17.57 -4.79 12.55
C CYS A 371 16.06 -4.87 12.80
N LYS A 372 15.36 -3.73 12.71
CA LYS A 372 13.91 -3.67 12.91
C LYS A 372 13.17 -4.56 11.91
N GLU A 373 13.48 -4.46 10.63
CA GLU A 373 12.85 -5.28 9.57
C GLU A 373 13.09 -6.78 9.80
N PHE A 374 14.33 -7.19 10.11
CA PHE A 374 14.63 -8.60 10.38
C PHE A 374 13.99 -9.13 11.66
N ILE A 375 13.88 -8.31 12.70
CA ILE A 375 13.17 -8.67 13.94
C ILE A 375 11.66 -8.80 13.66
N GLU A 376 11.09 -7.93 12.83
CA GLU A 376 9.69 -8.01 12.40
C GLU A 376 9.40 -9.25 11.53
N CYS A 377 10.35 -9.69 10.68
CA CYS A 377 10.25 -10.98 9.99
C CYS A 377 10.13 -12.17 10.96
N HIS A 378 10.74 -12.07 12.14
CA HIS A 378 10.59 -13.05 13.22
C HIS A 378 9.34 -12.81 14.09
N SER A 379 8.38 -12.02 13.61
CA SER A 379 7.15 -11.64 14.34
C SER A 379 7.44 -11.07 15.74
N SER A 380 8.55 -10.37 15.88
CA SER A 380 9.07 -9.84 17.13
C SER A 380 9.22 -8.33 17.06
N LYS A 381 9.54 -7.70 18.20
CA LYS A 381 9.69 -6.24 18.30
C LYS A 381 11.04 -5.89 18.89
N LEU A 382 11.70 -4.86 18.32
CA LEU A 382 12.85 -4.21 18.92
C LEU A 382 12.38 -3.10 19.88
N TRP A 383 12.93 -3.06 21.09
CA TRP A 383 12.77 -1.92 21.99
C TRP A 383 14.11 -1.54 22.63
N ILE A 384 14.18 -0.31 23.12
CA ILE A 384 15.41 0.30 23.62
C ILE A 384 15.12 0.90 24.99
N GLU A 385 16.00 0.64 25.94
CA GLU A 385 16.05 1.35 27.21
C GLU A 385 17.40 2.06 27.30
N SER A 386 17.41 3.36 27.50
CA SER A 386 18.67 4.11 27.59
C SER A 386 18.51 5.35 28.44
N THR A 387 19.57 5.67 29.16
CA THR A 387 19.68 6.90 29.96
C THR A 387 20.98 7.59 29.57
N THR A 388 20.91 8.89 29.29
CA THR A 388 22.07 9.70 28.93
C THR A 388 23.21 9.51 29.94
N SER A 389 24.42 9.28 29.42
CA SER A 389 25.67 8.98 30.14
C SER A 389 25.73 7.68 30.94
N MET A 390 24.66 6.87 30.93
CA MET A 390 24.61 5.57 31.62
C MET A 390 24.67 4.38 30.65
N GLY A 391 24.51 4.64 29.35
CA GLY A 391 24.53 3.62 28.32
C GLY A 391 23.15 3.25 27.77
N SER A 392 23.10 2.16 27.01
CA SER A 392 21.93 1.76 26.24
C SER A 392 21.74 0.24 26.28
N ARG A 393 20.49 -0.20 26.26
CA ARG A 393 20.09 -1.61 26.19
C ARG A 393 19.12 -1.80 25.04
N PHE A 394 19.46 -2.71 24.13
CA PHE A 394 18.66 -3.08 22.97
C PHE A 394 18.10 -4.48 23.18
N PHE A 395 16.78 -4.62 23.03
CA PHE A 395 16.08 -5.85 23.31
C PHE A 395 15.22 -6.32 22.15
N PHE A 396 15.18 -7.63 21.93
CA PHE A 396 14.26 -8.26 20.99
C PHE A 396 14.00 -9.72 21.37
N ASN A 397 12.88 -10.25 20.88
CA ASN A 397 12.43 -11.61 21.21
C ASN A 397 12.70 -12.56 20.04
N LEU A 398 12.90 -13.83 20.37
CA LEU A 398 12.85 -14.96 19.45
C LEU A 398 12.05 -16.11 20.08
N GLN A 399 11.57 -17.04 19.27
CA GLN A 399 10.89 -18.23 19.75
C GLN A 399 11.90 -19.35 20.06
N THR A 400 11.64 -20.10 21.13
CA THR A 400 12.35 -21.35 21.43
C THR A 400 11.91 -22.44 20.46
N CYS A 401 12.80 -23.40 20.20
CA CYS A 401 12.49 -24.61 19.43
C CYS A 401 11.53 -25.57 20.13
#